data_AF-A0A937YHB6-F1
#
_entry.id   AF-A0A937YHB6-F1
#
_cell.length_a   1.000
_cell.length_b   1.000
_cell.length_c   1.000
_cell.angle_alpha   90.00
_cell.angle_beta   90.00
_cell.angle_gamma   90.00
#
_symmetry.space_group_name_H-M   'P 1'
#
loop_
_entity.id
_entity.type
_entity.pdbx_description
1 polymer ?
#
loop_
_entity_poly.entity_id
_entity_poly.type
_entity_poly.pdbx_seq_one_letter_code
_entity_poly.pdbx_strand_id
1 'polypeptide(L)' 'KNAVPEDPVTGNAQTALVPYWAKRLGKTTLEVRQLSARGGAMTCSLVGDRVEIAGACALYLDGTIEV' A
#
# COMPACT_ATOMS: atom_id res chain seq x y z
N LYS A 1 2.33 6.02 -25.13
CA LYS A 1 2.88 6.77 -23.97
C LYS A 1 2.86 5.80 -22.80
N ASN A 2 4.04 5.37 -22.37
CA ASN A 2 4.26 4.11 -21.64
C ASN A 2 3.72 4.22 -20.21
N ALA A 3 2.50 3.75 -19.98
CA ALA A 3 1.98 3.50 -18.64
C ALA A 3 2.50 2.14 -18.15
N VAL A 4 2.75 2.02 -16.85
CA VAL A 4 2.86 0.71 -16.21
C VAL A 4 1.48 0.06 -16.31
N PRO A 5 1.34 -1.16 -16.88
CA PRO A 5 0.03 -1.79 -17.05
C PRO A 5 -0.69 -2.01 -15.72
N GLU A 6 0.06 -2.39 -14.68
CA GLU A 6 -0.40 -2.57 -13.31
C GLU A 6 0.78 -2.39 -12.34
N ASP A 7 0.57 -1.61 -11.30
CA ASP A 7 1.48 -1.54 -10.16
C ASP A 7 1.11 -2.65 -9.14
N PRO A 8 2.04 -3.52 -8.73
CA PRO A 8 1.73 -4.63 -7.82
C PRO A 8 1.08 -4.23 -6.50
N VAL A 9 1.58 -3.15 -5.88
CA VAL A 9 1.09 -2.62 -4.59
C VAL A 9 1.26 -1.10 -4.58
N THR A 10 0.17 -0.37 -4.46
CA THR A 10 0.14 1.09 -4.68
C THR A 10 -0.20 1.82 -3.40
N GLY A 11 0.83 2.33 -2.71
CA GLY A 11 0.67 3.05 -1.44
C GLY A 11 -0.10 4.37 -1.57
N ASN A 12 0.12 5.15 -2.65
CA ASN A 12 -0.53 6.45 -2.80
C ASN A 12 -2.07 6.32 -2.91
N ALA A 13 -2.59 5.25 -3.51
CA ALA A 13 -4.02 5.00 -3.64
C ALA A 13 -4.67 4.82 -2.26
N GLN A 14 -3.94 4.27 -1.30
CA GLN A 14 -4.45 4.07 0.06
C GLN A 14 -4.73 5.39 0.78
N THR A 15 -4.03 6.48 0.43
CA THR A 15 -4.29 7.81 1.01
C THR A 15 -5.72 8.31 0.72
N ALA A 16 -6.33 7.87 -0.38
CA ALA A 16 -7.71 8.17 -0.73
C ALA A 16 -8.69 7.07 -0.28
N LEU A 17 -8.29 5.80 -0.39
CA LEU A 17 -9.16 4.65 -0.09
C LEU A 17 -9.38 4.44 1.41
N VAL A 18 -8.36 4.67 2.24
CA VAL A 18 -8.44 4.42 3.69
C VAL A 18 -9.47 5.34 4.36
N PRO A 19 -9.49 6.67 4.16
CA PRO A 19 -10.53 7.53 4.73
C PRO A 19 -11.94 7.14 4.29
N TYR A 20 -12.09 6.75 3.02
CA TYR A 20 -13.38 6.31 2.47
C TYR A 20 -13.92 5.06 3.17
N TRP A 21 -13.08 4.03 3.31
CA TRP A 21 -13.48 2.77 3.95
C TRP A 21 -13.55 2.89 5.46
N ALA A 22 -12.68 3.67 6.09
CA ALA A 22 -12.71 3.93 7.53
C ALA A 22 -14.07 4.49 7.97
N LYS A 23 -14.58 5.49 7.24
CA LYS A 23 -15.91 6.08 7.48
C LYS A 23 -17.04 5.07 7.32
N ARG A 24 -16.96 4.20 6.31
CA ARG A 24 -18.02 3.22 5.99
C ARG A 24 -18.04 2.03 6.94
N LEU A 25 -16.86 1.59 7.37
CA LEU A 25 -16.70 0.41 8.22
C LEU A 25 -16.67 0.76 9.71
N GLY A 26 -16.58 2.05 10.06
CA GLY A 26 -16.45 2.49 11.45
C GLY A 26 -15.14 2.05 12.10
N LYS A 27 -14.07 1.96 11.31
CA LYS A 27 -12.75 1.47 11.75
C LYS A 27 -11.66 2.46 11.38
N THR A 28 -10.71 2.67 12.29
CA THR A 28 -9.54 3.52 12.04
C THR A 28 -8.36 2.72 11.49
N THR A 29 -8.27 1.43 11.80
CA THR A 29 -7.27 0.51 11.25
C THR A 29 -7.93 -0.50 10.31
N LEU A 30 -7.34 -0.64 9.12
CA LEU A 30 -7.83 -1.49 8.04
C LEU A 30 -6.72 -2.43 7.57
N GLU A 31 -7.09 -3.71 7.45
CA GLU A 31 -6.30 -4.69 6.70
C GLU A 31 -6.67 -4.56 5.22
N VAL A 32 -5.70 -4.23 4.38
CA VAL A 32 -5.86 -3.95 2.96
C VAL A 32 -5.12 -5.01 2.13
N ARG A 33 -5.77 -5.48 1.06
CA ARG A 33 -5.13 -6.35 0.08
C ARG A 33 -5.30 -5.79 -1.34
N GLN A 34 -4.18 -5.53 -2.02
CA GLN A 34 -4.17 -5.22 -3.45
C GLN A 34 -4.17 -6.53 -4.24
N LEU A 35 -5.16 -6.68 -5.13
CA LEU A 35 -5.43 -7.92 -5.86
C LEU A 35 -4.72 -7.97 -7.22
N SER A 36 -3.48 -7.48 -7.28
CA SER A 36 -2.63 -7.65 -8.46
C SER A 36 -2.16 -9.09 -8.61
N ALA A 37 -1.58 -9.44 -9.76
CA ALA A 37 -1.04 -10.78 -9.99
C ALA A 37 0.03 -11.19 -8.94
N ARG A 38 0.81 -10.23 -8.44
CA ARG A 38 1.80 -10.45 -7.36
C ARG A 38 1.18 -10.34 -5.96
N GLY A 39 0.05 -9.64 -5.86
CA GLY A 39 -0.62 -9.33 -4.61
C GLY A 39 0.17 -8.35 -3.73
N GLY A 40 -0.51 -7.84 -2.71
CA GLY A 40 0.13 -7.11 -1.61
C GLY A 40 -0.80 -6.96 -0.44
N ALA A 41 -0.30 -7.23 0.76
CA ALA A 41 -1.01 -6.99 2.02
C ALA A 41 -0.39 -5.77 2.71
N MET A 42 -1.25 -4.90 3.24
CA MET A 42 -0.86 -3.72 3.99
C MET A 42 -1.81 -3.53 5.17
N THR A 43 -1.28 -3.07 6.30
CA THR A 43 -2.08 -2.52 7.40
C THR A 43 -2.08 -1.00 7.24
N CYS A 44 -3.26 -0.39 7.20
CA CYS A 44 -3.40 1.06 7.07
C CYS A 44 -4.16 1.63 8.26
N SER A 45 -3.69 2.76 8.80
CA SER A 45 -4.33 3.46 9.92
C SER A 45 -4.66 4.91 9.56
N LEU A 46 -5.91 5.32 9.76
CA LEU A 46 -6.34 6.71 9.68
C LEU A 46 -6.05 7.42 11.01
N VAL A 47 -5.10 8.35 11.00
CA VAL A 47 -4.65 9.12 12.16
C VAL A 47 -4.89 10.60 11.89
N GLY A 48 -6.05 11.11 12.31
CA GLY A 48 -6.46 12.47 12.00
C GLY A 48 -6.66 12.68 10.50
N ASP A 49 -5.85 13.55 9.89
CA ASP A 49 -5.82 13.86 8.45
C ASP A 49 -4.77 13.03 7.68
N ARG A 50 -4.06 12.12 8.35
CA ARG A 50 -3.01 11.28 7.76
C ARG A 50 -3.41 9.81 7.67
N VAL A 51 -2.82 9.13 6.69
CA VAL A 51 -2.90 7.68 6.53
C VAL A 51 -1.50 7.12 6.73
N GLU A 52 -1.33 6.32 7.78
CA GLU A 52 -0.14 5.50 7.98
C GLU A 52 -0.31 4.19 7.22
N ILE A 53 0.73 3.74 6.53
CA ILE A 53 0.73 2.54 5.70
C ILE A 53 1.92 1.69 6.13
N ALA A 54 1.66 0.45 6.54
CA ALA A 54 2.67 -0.52 6.93
C ALA A 54 2.49 -1.82 6.12
N GLY A 55 3.60 -2.49 5.82
CA GLY A 55 3.61 -3.77 5.13
C GLY A 55 4.91 -4.52 5.39
N ALA A 56 4.88 -5.84 5.26
CA ALA A 56 6.09 -6.65 5.34
C ALA A 56 6.99 -6.42 4.12
N CYS A 57 8.30 -6.45 4.33
CA CYS A 57 9.30 -6.37 3.27
C CYS A 57 10.13 -7.66 3.24
N ALA A 58 10.58 -8.06 2.05
CA ALA A 58 11.49 -9.19 1.86
C ALA A 58 12.70 -8.72 1.03
N LEU A 59 13.90 -8.95 1.58
CA LEU A 59 15.15 -8.69 0.86
C LEU A 59 15.30 -9.74 -0.25
N TYR A 60 15.37 -9.29 -1.51
CA TYR A 60 15.60 -10.18 -2.65
C TYR A 60 17.10 -10.36 -2.94
N LEU A 61 17.85 -9.25 -2.95
CA LEU A 61 19.27 -9.22 -3.28
C LEU A 61 19.93 -8.07 -2.53
N ASP A 62 21.16 -8.31 -2.07
CA ASP A 62 22.08 -7.30 -1.55
C ASP A 62 23.40 -7.39 -2.32
N GLY A 63 24.00 -6.25 -2.64
CA GLY A 63 25.20 -6.18 -3.49
C GLY A 63 25.66 -4.76 -3.79
N THR A 64 26.82 -4.65 -4.44
CA THR A 64 27.46 -3.38 -4.77
C THR A 64 27.37 -3.10 -6.27
N ILE A 65 27.07 -1.86 -6.64
CA ILE A 65 27.15 -1.37 -8.03
C ILE A 65 28.41 -0.52 -8.14
N GLU A 66 29.36 -0.93 -8.99
CA GLU A 66 30.52 -0.13 -9.39
C GLU A 66 30.25 0.49 -10.77
N VAL A 67 30.60 1.77 -10.93
CA VAL A 67 30.35 2.56 -12.16
C VAL A 67 31.68 3.01 -12.75
#